data_AF-A0A7R9GLN5-F1
#
_entry.id   AF-A0A7R9GLN5-F1
#
_cell.length_a   1.000
_cell.length_b   1.000
_cell.length_c   1.000
_cell.angle_alpha   90.00
_cell.angle_beta   90.00
_cell.angle_gamma   90.00
#
_symmetry.space_group_name_H-M   'P 1'
#
loop_
_entity.id
_entity.type
_entity.pdbx_description
1 polymer ?
#
loop_
_entity_poly.entity_id
_entity_poly.type
_entity_poly.pdbx_seq_one_letter_code
_entity_poly.pdbx_strand_id
1 'polypeptide(L)'
;SEAVQPRKVARETTEYVTQALPVPPEARSDADWCLKYTFGLRAWKMFVNQTNAALKKQLAARPDSKVIFLKSELLECTLPELCYGLSKFVSEVKKTDGSRYSPDLVYYLCLVIQAYLFENGRTENIFSDILFSPFTDALDELMRSFSSASMLD
;
A
#
# COMPACT_ATOMS: atom_id res chain seq x y z
N SER A 1 55.24 -61.27 31.36
CA SER A 1 53.93 -61.17 32.02
C SER A 1 53.45 -59.74 31.97
N GLU A 2 52.16 -59.62 31.68
CA GLU A 2 51.27 -58.46 31.74
C GLU A 2 51.57 -57.18 30.93
N ALA A 3 50.84 -57.10 29.82
CA ALA A 3 50.47 -55.88 29.12
C ALA A 3 49.39 -55.12 29.90
N VAL A 4 49.49 -53.78 29.95
CA VAL A 4 48.38 -52.90 30.30
C VAL A 4 48.13 -51.95 29.14
N GLN A 5 47.00 -52.17 28.48
CA GLN A 5 46.50 -51.40 27.34
C GLN A 5 45.99 -50.01 27.77
N PRO A 6 46.02 -49.02 26.87
CA PRO A 6 45.53 -47.68 27.15
C PRO A 6 44.00 -47.65 27.27
N ARG A 7 43.51 -46.95 28.29
CA ARG A 7 42.09 -46.76 28.59
C ARG A 7 41.47 -45.92 27.46
N LYS A 8 40.57 -46.54 26.68
CA LYS A 8 39.73 -45.84 25.69
C LYS A 8 38.74 -44.93 26.43
N VAL A 9 38.92 -43.63 26.32
CA VAL A 9 37.87 -42.65 26.64
C VAL A 9 36.85 -42.74 25.52
N ALA A 10 35.66 -43.24 25.84
CA ALA A 10 34.52 -43.21 24.93
C ALA A 10 34.16 -41.75 24.65
N ARG A 11 34.39 -41.29 23.42
CA ARG A 11 33.72 -40.11 22.89
C ARG A 11 32.34 -40.58 22.46
N GLU A 12 31.34 -40.33 23.29
CA GLU A 12 29.96 -40.37 22.84
C GLU A 12 29.78 -39.28 21.77
N THR A 13 29.48 -39.73 20.57
CA THR A 13 29.12 -38.91 19.42
C THR A 13 27.78 -38.25 19.72
N THR A 14 27.80 -37.06 20.33
CA THR A 14 26.61 -36.20 20.33
C THR A 14 26.48 -35.60 18.94
N GLU A 15 25.59 -36.18 18.15
CA GLU A 15 25.06 -35.55 16.95
C GLU A 15 24.43 -34.22 17.38
N TYR A 16 25.13 -33.12 17.11
CA TYR A 16 24.52 -31.80 17.14
C TYR A 16 23.59 -31.72 15.95
N VAL A 17 22.31 -32.02 16.19
CA VAL A 17 21.21 -31.57 15.35
C VAL A 17 21.30 -30.06 15.34
N THR A 18 21.83 -29.49 14.26
CA THR A 18 21.76 -28.06 13.98
C THR A 18 20.28 -27.71 13.80
N GLN A 19 19.59 -27.41 14.90
CA GLN A 19 18.30 -26.75 14.86
C GLN A 19 18.54 -25.37 14.24
N ALA A 20 18.07 -25.22 13.00
CA ALA A 20 18.05 -23.94 12.31
C ALA A 20 17.30 -22.92 13.18
N LEU A 21 18.00 -21.84 13.53
CA LEU A 21 17.39 -20.65 14.11
C LEU A 21 16.23 -20.20 13.19
N PRO A 22 15.12 -19.67 13.73
CA PRO A 22 14.08 -19.07 12.90
C PRO A 22 14.73 -17.96 12.09
N VAL A 23 14.80 -18.17 10.77
CA VAL A 23 15.24 -17.19 9.79
C VAL A 23 14.43 -15.92 10.04
N PRO A 24 15.04 -14.73 10.21
CA PRO A 24 14.31 -13.47 10.18
C PRO A 24 13.42 -13.48 8.93
N PRO A 25 12.18 -12.95 8.99
CA PRO A 25 11.28 -12.99 7.84
C PRO A 25 12.07 -12.51 6.65
N GLU A 26 12.34 -13.45 5.74
CA GLU A 26 13.17 -13.24 4.57
C GLU A 26 12.76 -11.91 3.98
N ALA A 27 13.73 -11.05 3.67
CA ALA A 27 13.49 -9.82 2.94
C ALA A 27 12.57 -10.19 1.78
N ARG A 28 11.26 -9.92 1.96
CA ARG A 28 10.22 -10.25 0.99
C ARG A 28 10.77 -9.70 -0.31
N SER A 29 11.01 -10.58 -1.29
CA SER A 29 11.87 -10.21 -2.42
C SER A 29 11.45 -8.84 -2.93
N ASP A 30 12.39 -7.92 -3.12
CA ASP A 30 12.07 -6.56 -3.61
C ASP A 30 11.22 -6.62 -4.89
N ALA A 31 11.35 -7.72 -5.64
CA ALA A 31 10.50 -8.08 -6.78
C ALA A 31 9.02 -8.30 -6.44
N ASP A 32 8.67 -9.01 -5.35
CA ASP A 32 7.28 -9.24 -4.92
C ASP A 32 6.62 -7.95 -4.42
N TRP A 33 7.38 -7.10 -3.72
CA TRP A 33 6.92 -5.77 -3.32
C TRP A 33 6.80 -4.81 -4.50
N CYS A 34 7.78 -4.78 -5.41
CA CYS A 34 7.73 -4.00 -6.65
C CYS A 34 6.50 -4.37 -7.49
N LEU A 35 6.13 -5.66 -7.54
CA LEU A 35 4.93 -6.14 -8.21
C LEU A 35 3.63 -5.67 -7.54
N LYS A 36 3.63 -5.56 -6.20
CA LYS A 36 2.47 -5.07 -5.43
C LYS A 36 2.33 -3.55 -5.55
N TYR A 37 3.42 -2.78 -5.41
CA TYR A 37 3.42 -1.32 -5.61
C TYR A 37 2.99 -0.91 -6.99
N THR A 38 3.42 -1.65 -8.02
CA THR A 38 3.01 -1.35 -9.39
C THR A 38 1.50 -1.36 -9.55
N PHE A 39 0.75 -2.17 -8.81
CA PHE A 39 -0.72 -2.14 -8.88
C PHE A 39 -1.29 -0.84 -8.29
N GLY A 40 -0.89 -0.46 -7.07
CA GLY A 40 -1.31 0.79 -6.43
C GLY A 40 -0.95 2.03 -7.24
N LEU A 41 0.29 2.08 -7.71
CA LEU A 41 0.80 3.21 -8.51
C LEU A 41 0.11 3.30 -9.88
N ARG A 42 -0.17 2.17 -10.54
CA ARG A 42 -0.91 2.17 -11.81
C ARG A 42 -2.34 2.67 -11.61
N ALA A 43 -3.02 2.21 -10.57
CA ALA A 43 -4.36 2.68 -10.23
C ALA A 43 -4.37 4.19 -9.98
N TRP A 44 -3.40 4.70 -9.21
CA TRP A 44 -3.23 6.14 -8.97
C TRP A 44 -3.02 6.92 -10.26
N LYS A 45 -2.04 6.54 -11.09
CA LYS A 45 -1.74 7.25 -12.35
C LYS A 45 -2.94 7.25 -13.31
N MET A 46 -3.65 6.13 -13.40
CA MET A 46 -4.86 6.04 -14.21
C MET A 46 -5.96 6.98 -13.69
N PHE A 47 -6.19 6.97 -12.38
CA PHE A 47 -7.16 7.86 -11.74
C PHE A 47 -6.81 9.34 -11.98
N VAL A 48 -5.55 9.74 -11.77
CA VAL A 48 -5.10 11.12 -11.99
C VAL A 48 -5.35 11.55 -13.43
N ASN A 49 -5.03 10.69 -14.41
CA ASN A 49 -5.25 10.98 -15.81
C ASN A 49 -6.74 11.18 -16.14
N GLN A 50 -7.61 10.30 -15.65
CA GLN A 50 -9.06 10.38 -15.85
C GLN A 50 -9.64 11.64 -15.21
N THR A 51 -9.29 11.90 -13.95
CA THR A 51 -9.74 13.06 -13.19
C THR A 51 -9.28 14.36 -13.83
N ASN A 52 -8.00 14.47 -14.19
CA ASN A 52 -7.47 15.67 -14.84
C ASN A 52 -8.09 15.88 -16.23
N ALA A 53 -8.40 14.83 -16.98
CA ALA A 53 -9.12 14.94 -18.25
C ALA A 53 -10.55 15.47 -18.06
N ALA A 54 -11.26 15.01 -17.02
CA ALA A 54 -12.58 15.54 -16.66
C ALA A 54 -12.51 17.01 -16.24
N LEU A 55 -11.51 17.37 -15.43
CA LEU A 55 -11.27 18.73 -14.99
C LEU A 55 -10.92 19.68 -16.15
N LYS A 56 -10.14 19.24 -17.14
CA LYS A 56 -9.89 20.02 -18.37
C LYS A 56 -11.16 20.30 -19.15
N LYS A 57 -12.06 19.30 -19.28
CA LYS A 57 -13.37 19.48 -19.92
C LYS A 57 -14.24 20.47 -19.14
N GLN A 58 -14.23 20.40 -17.81
CA GLN A 58 -14.94 21.34 -16.96
C GLN A 58 -14.43 22.77 -17.15
N LEU A 59 -13.10 22.96 -17.17
CA LEU A 59 -12.49 24.26 -17.39
C LEU A 59 -12.81 24.82 -18.78
N ALA A 60 -12.84 23.97 -19.80
CA ALA A 60 -13.25 24.38 -21.15
C ALA A 60 -14.72 24.82 -21.23
N ALA A 61 -15.60 24.18 -20.45
CA ALA A 61 -17.03 24.55 -20.38
C ALA A 61 -17.29 25.77 -19.49
N ARG A 62 -16.46 25.98 -18.46
CA ARG A 62 -16.57 27.09 -17.49
C ARG A 62 -15.16 27.65 -17.19
N PRO A 63 -14.66 28.58 -18.00
CA PRO A 63 -13.29 29.09 -17.90
C PRO A 63 -12.96 29.81 -16.58
N ASP A 64 -13.98 30.28 -15.87
CA ASP A 64 -13.91 30.93 -14.56
C ASP A 64 -13.84 29.94 -13.39
N SER A 65 -14.03 28.64 -13.63
CA SER A 65 -13.97 27.62 -12.58
C SER A 65 -12.55 27.42 -12.07
N LYS A 66 -12.37 27.52 -10.74
CA LYS A 66 -11.11 27.15 -10.08
C LYS A 66 -10.95 25.63 -10.09
N VAL A 67 -9.96 25.15 -10.85
CA VAL A 67 -9.65 23.73 -11.01
C VAL A 67 -8.26 23.43 -10.42
N ILE A 68 -8.17 22.38 -9.60
CA ILE A 68 -6.90 21.88 -9.05
C ILE A 68 -6.59 20.56 -9.74
N PHE A 69 -5.48 20.53 -10.49
CA PHE A 69 -5.00 19.31 -11.13
C PHE A 69 -4.21 18.44 -10.15
N LEU A 70 -4.38 17.13 -10.25
CA LEU A 70 -3.64 16.16 -9.46
C LEU A 70 -2.30 15.82 -10.13
N LYS A 71 -1.26 15.57 -9.32
CA LYS A 71 0.05 15.09 -9.81
C LYS A 71 0.05 13.57 -9.91
N SER A 72 0.63 13.03 -10.98
CA SER A 72 0.73 11.59 -11.19
C SER A 72 1.80 10.92 -10.33
N GLU A 73 2.84 11.65 -9.94
CA GLU A 73 3.92 11.17 -9.09
C GLU A 73 3.66 11.54 -7.63
N LEU A 74 3.36 10.54 -6.80
CA LEU A 74 2.99 10.72 -5.38
C LEU A 74 4.11 11.38 -4.55
N LEU A 75 5.37 11.16 -4.93
CA LEU A 75 6.53 11.73 -4.24
C LEU A 75 6.70 13.23 -4.50
N GLU A 76 6.12 13.75 -5.59
CA GLU A 76 6.14 15.18 -5.93
C GLU A 76 4.98 15.97 -5.32
N CYS A 77 4.03 15.27 -4.67
CA CYS A 77 2.92 15.90 -3.98
C CYS A 77 3.38 16.52 -2.65
N THR A 78 3.04 17.78 -2.42
CA THR A 78 3.06 18.36 -1.07
C THR A 78 2.04 17.64 -0.18
N LEU A 79 2.14 17.75 1.16
CA LEU A 79 1.20 17.10 2.07
C LEU A 79 -0.27 17.44 1.75
N PRO A 80 -0.66 18.73 1.53
CA PRO A 80 -2.04 19.06 1.21
C PRO A 80 -2.49 18.49 -0.15
N GLU A 81 -1.61 18.50 -1.17
CA GLU A 81 -1.91 17.91 -2.48
C GLU A 81 -2.10 16.40 -2.38
N LEU A 82 -1.26 15.73 -1.58
CA LEU A 82 -1.33 14.29 -1.35
C LEU A 82 -2.63 13.93 -0.63
N CYS A 83 -2.96 14.62 0.46
CA CYS A 83 -4.22 14.40 1.18
C CYS A 83 -5.43 14.62 0.26
N TYR A 84 -5.50 15.78 -0.41
CA TYR A 84 -6.62 16.09 -1.31
C TYR A 84 -6.78 15.03 -2.41
N GLY A 85 -5.67 14.66 -3.03
CA GLY A 85 -5.64 13.66 -4.08
C GLY A 85 -6.08 12.28 -3.60
N LEU A 86 -5.61 11.83 -2.42
CA LEU A 86 -5.96 10.53 -1.85
C LEU A 86 -7.42 10.48 -1.37
N SER A 87 -7.94 11.54 -0.75
CA SER A 87 -9.37 11.63 -0.41
C SER A 87 -10.23 11.42 -1.66
N LYS A 88 -9.91 12.14 -2.74
CA LYS A 88 -10.64 12.01 -4.00
C LYS A 88 -10.48 10.64 -4.64
N PHE A 89 -9.27 10.07 -4.58
CA PHE A 89 -9.00 8.73 -5.08
C PHE A 89 -9.90 7.70 -4.40
N VAL A 90 -9.99 7.70 -3.08
CA VAL A 90 -10.82 6.74 -2.34
C VAL A 90 -12.30 6.84 -2.72
N SER A 91 -12.82 8.06 -2.92
CA SER A 91 -14.23 8.28 -3.26
C SER A 91 -14.57 7.99 -4.73
N GLU A 92 -13.64 8.21 -5.66
CA GLU A 92 -13.93 8.26 -7.10
C GLU A 92 -13.20 7.20 -7.93
N VAL A 93 -12.26 6.44 -7.35
CA VAL A 93 -11.46 5.46 -8.09
C VAL A 93 -12.36 4.37 -8.69
N LYS A 94 -12.16 4.10 -9.98
CA LYS A 94 -12.90 3.11 -10.76
C LYS A 94 -11.96 2.29 -11.63
N LYS A 95 -12.40 1.07 -11.92
CA LYS A 95 -11.73 0.18 -12.88
C LYS A 95 -11.85 0.75 -14.30
N THR A 96 -11.07 0.19 -15.22
CA THR A 96 -11.11 0.54 -16.65
C THR A 96 -12.47 0.27 -17.29
N ASP A 97 -13.23 -0.69 -16.77
CA ASP A 97 -14.61 -0.99 -17.20
C ASP A 97 -15.66 -0.03 -16.61
N GLY A 98 -15.25 0.94 -15.78
CA GLY A 98 -16.12 1.89 -15.11
C GLY A 98 -16.77 1.38 -13.82
N SER A 99 -16.58 0.11 -13.45
CA SER A 99 -17.07 -0.45 -12.20
C SER A 99 -16.28 0.10 -11.00
N ARG A 100 -16.96 0.20 -9.85
CA ARG A 100 -16.32 0.60 -8.59
C ARG A 100 -15.44 -0.54 -8.08
N TYR A 101 -14.33 -0.17 -7.43
CA TYR A 101 -13.56 -1.12 -6.64
C TYR A 101 -14.34 -1.50 -5.37
N SER A 102 -14.14 -2.72 -4.85
CA SER A 102 -14.64 -3.05 -3.50
C SER A 102 -13.84 -2.27 -2.45
N PRO A 103 -14.40 -2.00 -1.26
CA PRO A 103 -13.71 -1.24 -0.21
C PRO A 103 -12.44 -1.91 0.22
N ASP A 104 -12.46 -3.25 0.34
CA ASP A 104 -11.27 -4.03 0.69
C ASP A 104 -10.14 -3.79 -0.30
N LEU A 105 -10.46 -3.71 -1.60
CA LEU A 105 -9.48 -3.46 -2.63
C LEU A 105 -9.01 -2.00 -2.64
N VAL A 106 -9.89 -1.03 -2.37
CA VAL A 106 -9.47 0.38 -2.22
C VAL A 106 -8.57 0.55 -1.00
N TYR A 107 -8.91 -0.07 0.13
CA TYR A 107 -8.09 -0.10 1.33
C TYR A 107 -6.71 -0.72 1.04
N TYR A 108 -6.68 -1.85 0.33
CA TYR A 108 -5.43 -2.48 -0.11
C TYR A 108 -4.59 -1.55 -1.00
N LEU A 109 -5.21 -0.83 -1.95
CA LEU A 109 -4.52 0.17 -2.78
C LEU A 109 -3.88 1.26 -1.91
N CYS A 110 -4.58 1.73 -0.87
CA CYS A 110 -4.06 2.73 0.06
C CYS A 110 -2.88 2.19 0.90
N LEU A 111 -2.93 0.94 1.38
CA LEU A 111 -1.81 0.32 2.09
C LEU A 111 -0.56 0.23 1.22
N VAL A 112 -0.74 -0.19 -0.04
CA VAL A 112 0.34 -0.28 -1.02
C VAL A 112 0.93 1.10 -1.30
N ILE A 113 0.10 2.15 -1.38
CA ILE A 113 0.56 3.54 -1.51
C ILE A 113 1.35 3.98 -0.27
N GLN A 114 0.86 3.73 0.95
CA GLN A 114 1.57 4.08 2.19
C GLN A 114 2.96 3.44 2.26
N ALA A 115 3.05 2.16 1.92
CA ALA A 115 4.31 1.44 1.92
C ALA A 115 5.27 1.96 0.84
N TYR A 116 4.77 2.32 -0.35
CA TYR A 116 5.57 3.01 -1.37
C TYR A 116 6.11 4.36 -0.89
N LEU A 117 5.29 5.18 -0.20
CA LEU A 117 5.72 6.46 0.35
C LEU A 117 6.88 6.27 1.34
N PHE A 118 6.74 5.32 2.28
CA PHE A 118 7.76 5.01 3.28
C PHE A 118 9.06 4.50 2.66
N GLU A 119 9.00 3.57 1.70
CA GLU A 119 10.20 3.06 1.03
C GLU A 119 10.98 4.14 0.26
N ASN A 120 10.28 5.19 -0.19
CA ASN A 120 10.89 6.30 -0.91
C ASN A 120 11.22 7.50 0.00
N GLY A 121 11.29 7.28 1.31
CA GLY A 121 11.81 8.25 2.29
C GLY A 121 10.82 9.31 2.75
N ARG A 122 9.54 9.21 2.36
CA ARG A 122 8.47 10.00 2.98
C ARG A 122 8.15 9.42 4.35
N THR A 123 7.86 10.26 5.33
CA THR A 123 7.61 9.83 6.72
C THR A 123 6.16 10.03 7.15
N GLU A 124 5.33 10.60 6.29
CA GLU A 124 3.93 10.87 6.58
C GLU A 124 3.12 9.57 6.60
N ASN A 125 2.23 9.45 7.59
CA ASN A 125 1.32 8.32 7.71
C ASN A 125 -0.09 8.75 7.32
N ILE A 126 -0.54 8.36 6.14
CA ILE A 126 -1.83 8.73 5.56
C ILE A 126 -3.01 8.21 6.40
N PHE A 127 -2.84 7.19 7.25
CA PHE A 127 -3.92 6.60 8.05
C PHE A 127 -4.03 7.17 9.47
N SER A 128 -3.00 7.85 9.98
CA SER A 128 -2.96 8.25 11.39
C SER A 128 -2.62 9.72 11.60
N ASP A 129 -2.01 10.38 10.62
CA ASP A 129 -1.67 11.78 10.71
C ASP A 129 -2.92 12.65 10.54
N ILE A 130 -3.05 13.66 11.41
CA ILE A 130 -4.23 14.55 11.48
C ILE A 130 -4.47 15.31 10.19
N LEU A 131 -3.40 15.61 9.44
CA LEU A 131 -3.50 16.28 8.15
C LEU A 131 -4.24 15.44 7.10
N PHE A 132 -4.34 14.13 7.31
CA PHE A 132 -5.06 13.20 6.44
C PHE A 132 -6.46 12.86 6.95
N SER A 133 -7.00 13.60 7.91
CA SER A 133 -8.39 13.40 8.36
C SER A 133 -9.42 13.41 7.22
N PRO A 134 -9.32 14.29 6.19
CA PRO A 134 -10.25 14.24 5.07
C PRO A 134 -10.12 12.95 4.24
N PHE A 135 -8.95 12.31 4.24
CA PHE A 135 -8.74 11.02 3.58
C PHE A 135 -9.36 9.89 4.41
N THR A 136 -9.13 9.87 5.72
CA THR A 136 -9.70 8.85 6.59
C THR A 136 -11.22 8.92 6.63
N ASP A 137 -11.80 10.13 6.61
CA ASP A 137 -13.26 10.33 6.55
C ASP A 137 -13.86 9.77 5.25
N ALA A 138 -13.20 10.03 4.10
CA ALA A 138 -13.62 9.50 2.81
C ALA A 138 -13.51 7.96 2.74
N LEU A 139 -12.49 7.39 3.38
CA LEU A 139 -12.31 5.94 3.47
C LEU A 139 -13.37 5.30 4.37
N ASP A 140 -13.65 5.90 5.52
CA ASP A 140 -14.72 5.46 6.40
C ASP A 140 -16.09 5.49 5.72
N GLU A 141 -16.39 6.55 4.97
CA GLU A 141 -17.62 6.65 4.19
C GLU A 141 -17.71 5.55 3.13
N LEU A 142 -16.61 5.27 2.43
CA LEU A 142 -16.54 4.16 1.50
C LEU A 142 -16.86 2.84 2.20
N MET A 143 -16.24 2.55 3.34
CA MET A 143 -16.48 1.31 4.10
C MET A 143 -17.95 1.19 4.54
N ARG A 144 -18.54 2.28 5.06
CA ARG A 144 -19.96 2.29 5.49
C ARG A 144 -20.93 2.06 4.34
N SER A 145 -20.68 2.68 3.19
CA SER A 145 -21.57 2.58 2.02
C SER A 145 -21.75 1.14 1.52
N PHE A 146 -20.72 0.31 1.68
CA PHE A 146 -20.78 -1.10 1.29
C PHE A 146 -21.42 -1.98 2.37
N SER A 147 -21.21 -1.70 3.66
CA SER A 147 -21.91 -2.40 4.74
C SER A 147 -23.41 -2.13 4.75
N SER A 148 -23.85 -0.93 4.35
CA SER A 148 -25.28 -0.62 4.19
C SER A 148 -25.90 -1.22 2.93
N ALA A 149 -25.12 -1.43 1.87
CA ALA A 149 -25.59 -2.07 0.65
C ALA A 149 -25.85 -3.58 0.87
N SER A 150 -25.04 -4.25 1.68
CA SER A 150 -25.18 -5.69 1.97
C SER A 150 -26.34 -6.06 2.92
N MET A 151 -27.10 -5.09 3.43
CA MET A 151 -28.23 -5.34 4.35
C MET A 151 -29.60 -5.19 3.66
N LEU A 152 -29.63 -4.81 2.37
CA LEU A 152 -30.86 -4.63 1.60
C LEU A 152 -31.04 -5.67 0.47
N ASP A 153 -30.16 -6.69 0.41
CA ASP A 153 -30.29 -7.86 -0.47
C ASP A 153 -30.73 -9.11 0.31
#